data_AF-A0A812T7R6-F1
#
_entry.id   AF-A0A812T7R6-F1
#
_cell.length_a   1.000
_cell.length_b   1.000
_cell.length_c   1.000
_cell.angle_alpha   90.00
_cell.angle_beta   90.00
_cell.angle_gamma   90.00
#
_symmetry.space_group_name_H-M   'P 1'
#
loop_
_entity.id
_entity.type
_entity.pdbx_description
1 polymer ?
#
loop_
_entity_poly.entity_id
_entity_poly.type
_entity_poly.pdbx_seq_one_letter_code
_entity_poly.pdbx_strand_id
1 'polypeptide(L)'
;MLLACAGAGSSKGVPGGKSPGCIYKGEAAITRVLTCRSRTNAVVLLQAISSEDTPVMIDALASRLSARALQQVRYFSVDNPSAKMWRCVRQICPNLHVLALDPVHLPMTCEYASSRRRTACTRALRGIMQKFTARSSSCDASTWGPVFTGENTRAFTREEERARLQIEDRSMSLKTANKILHDLNPGEPFWERIEWIRSLAALAAVYRAEVERICPGPNRKIYELLHTAAAAPRTEWYFNNLRMRHMIAEARLSLLPVGTTSIEALHHEGNTPSKAELRIQPQLAGERALVKAAAHKKPAAANQTTRKRRITPNTLTREDNLRRAGVRGRKPVV
;
A
#
# COMPACT_ATOMS: atom_id res chain seq x y z
N MET A 1 -0.44 -0.60 -20.50
CA MET A 1 -0.62 -0.11 -19.13
C MET A 1 -0.67 -1.33 -18.23
N LEU A 2 0.15 -1.32 -17.20
CA LEU A 2 0.16 -2.31 -16.14
C LEU A 2 -0.25 -1.58 -14.85
N LEU A 3 -1.23 -2.11 -14.15
CA LEU A 3 -1.60 -1.67 -12.82
C LEU A 3 -1.09 -2.73 -11.85
N ALA A 4 -0.23 -2.35 -10.91
CA ALA A 4 0.33 -3.28 -9.94
C ALA A 4 0.01 -2.82 -8.52
N CYS A 5 -0.44 -3.76 -7.70
CA CYS A 5 -0.60 -3.56 -6.27
C CYS A 5 -0.07 -4.81 -5.57
N ALA A 6 0.76 -4.58 -4.56
CA ALA A 6 1.15 -5.61 -3.62
C ALA A 6 0.25 -5.46 -2.39
N GLY A 7 -0.44 -6.54 -2.02
CA GLY A 7 -1.31 -6.55 -0.85
C GLY A 7 -0.92 -7.70 0.08
N ALA A 8 -0.93 -7.43 1.38
CA ALA A 8 -0.84 -8.46 2.40
C ALA A 8 -2.21 -9.11 2.62
N GLY A 9 -2.31 -10.42 2.39
CA GLY A 9 -3.39 -11.24 2.91
C GLY A 9 -3.21 -11.39 4.41
N SER A 10 -3.66 -10.40 5.17
CA SER A 10 -3.64 -10.48 6.62
C SER A 10 -4.78 -11.40 7.07
N SER A 11 -4.50 -12.71 7.17
CA SER A 11 -5.31 -13.61 7.99
C SER A 11 -5.13 -13.17 9.45
N LYS A 12 -5.84 -12.11 9.86
CA LYS A 12 -5.89 -11.71 11.27
C LYS A 12 -6.58 -12.83 12.03
N GLY A 13 -5.78 -13.71 12.62
CA GLY A 13 -6.21 -14.53 13.73
C GLY A 13 -6.77 -13.60 14.80
N VAL A 14 -8.04 -13.81 15.15
CA VAL A 14 -8.67 -13.20 16.32
C VAL A 14 -7.77 -13.44 17.53
N PRO A 15 -7.42 -12.43 18.34
CA PRO A 15 -6.71 -12.67 19.59
C PRO A 15 -7.65 -13.49 20.49
N GLY A 16 -7.31 -14.77 20.71
CA GLY A 16 -8.08 -15.70 21.54
C GLY A 16 -8.90 -16.77 20.80
N GLY A 17 -9.00 -16.72 19.47
CA GLY A 17 -9.67 -17.75 18.69
C GLY A 17 -8.67 -18.73 18.07
N LYS A 18 -8.60 -19.96 18.57
CA LYS A 18 -7.92 -21.06 17.85
C LYS A 18 -8.70 -21.37 16.57
N SER A 19 -8.44 -20.68 15.47
CA SER A 19 -8.87 -21.14 14.15
C SER A 19 -8.04 -22.38 13.79
N PRO A 20 -8.65 -23.57 13.68
CA PRO A 20 -7.94 -24.80 13.31
C PRO A 20 -7.77 -24.78 11.79
N GLY A 21 -6.67 -24.25 11.27
CA GLY A 21 -6.46 -24.28 9.82
C GLY A 21 -5.26 -23.54 9.23
N CYS A 22 -4.62 -22.62 9.95
CA CYS A 22 -3.42 -21.97 9.41
C CYS A 22 -2.19 -22.86 9.63
N ILE A 23 -1.78 -23.57 8.56
CA ILE A 23 -0.67 -24.54 8.54
C ILE A 23 0.71 -23.86 8.60
N TYR A 24 0.82 -22.59 8.19
CA TYR A 24 2.10 -21.88 8.12
C TYR A 24 2.10 -20.68 9.08
N LYS A 25 2.98 -20.69 10.08
CA LYS A 25 3.22 -19.61 11.04
C LYS A 25 4.68 -19.16 10.98
N GLY A 26 4.94 -17.88 11.26
CA GLY A 26 6.28 -17.32 11.40
C GLY A 26 6.77 -16.51 10.19
N GLU A 27 8.00 -15.98 10.26
CA GLU A 27 8.62 -15.12 9.24
C GLU A 27 8.80 -15.79 7.86
N ALA A 28 8.76 -17.13 7.81
CA ALA A 28 8.83 -17.92 6.58
C ALA A 28 7.49 -18.01 5.82
N ALA A 29 6.38 -17.57 6.42
CA ALA A 29 5.08 -17.62 5.76
C ALA A 29 4.96 -16.46 4.74
N ILE A 30 4.87 -16.81 3.46
CA ILE A 30 4.57 -15.85 2.40
C ILE A 30 3.11 -15.42 2.53
N THR A 31 2.89 -14.25 3.12
CA THR A 31 1.54 -13.71 3.41
C THR A 31 1.11 -12.62 2.45
N ARG A 32 1.93 -12.30 1.44
CA ARG A 32 1.71 -11.20 0.51
C ARG A 32 1.63 -11.71 -0.92
N VAL A 33 0.79 -11.05 -1.70
CA VAL A 33 0.58 -11.36 -3.11
C VAL A 33 0.75 -10.09 -3.93
N LEU A 34 1.66 -10.14 -4.90
CA LEU A 34 1.78 -9.16 -5.96
C LEU A 34 0.76 -9.52 -7.05
N THR A 35 -0.16 -8.59 -7.31
CA THR A 35 -1.10 -8.72 -8.42
C THR A 35 -0.82 -7.62 -9.43
N CYS A 36 -0.74 -8.00 -10.70
CA CYS A 36 -0.72 -7.05 -11.79
C CYS A 36 -1.89 -7.29 -12.74
N ARG A 37 -2.55 -6.21 -13.12
CA ARG A 37 -3.61 -6.20 -14.12
C ARG A 37 -3.19 -5.40 -15.33
N SER A 38 -3.61 -5.86 -16.50
CA SER A 38 -3.39 -5.15 -17.75
C SER A 38 -4.45 -4.07 -17.98
N ARG A 39 -4.30 -3.35 -19.09
CA ARG A 39 -5.27 -2.34 -19.56
C ARG A 39 -6.67 -2.88 -19.86
N THR A 40 -6.91 -4.19 -19.90
CA THR A 40 -8.27 -4.77 -20.08
C THR A 40 -8.82 -5.29 -18.77
N ASN A 41 -8.18 -4.92 -17.65
CA ASN A 41 -8.46 -5.45 -16.31
C ASN A 41 -8.15 -6.95 -16.13
N ALA A 42 -7.62 -7.63 -17.15
CA ALA A 42 -7.17 -9.01 -17.06
C ALA A 42 -5.97 -9.11 -16.10
N VAL A 43 -6.02 -10.10 -15.20
CA VAL A 43 -4.90 -10.44 -14.31
C VAL A 43 -3.78 -11.06 -15.15
N VAL A 44 -2.63 -10.40 -15.20
CA VAL A 44 -1.45 -10.87 -15.95
C VAL A 44 -0.34 -11.36 -15.04
N LEU A 45 -0.42 -11.05 -13.74
CA LEU A 45 0.45 -11.62 -12.72
C LEU A 45 -0.34 -11.75 -11.42
N LEU A 46 -0.19 -12.90 -10.77
CA LEU A 46 -0.62 -13.15 -9.40
C LEU A 46 0.47 -14.02 -8.74
N GLN A 47 1.33 -13.42 -7.93
CA GLN A 47 2.51 -14.10 -7.39
C GLN A 47 2.68 -13.82 -5.90
N ALA A 48 2.90 -14.88 -5.14
CA ALA A 48 3.28 -14.77 -3.73
C ALA A 48 4.68 -14.15 -3.60
N ILE A 49 4.82 -13.13 -2.76
CA ILE A 49 6.08 -12.38 -2.56
C ILE A 49 6.42 -12.25 -1.07
N SER A 50 7.70 -12.30 -0.72
CA SER A 50 8.15 -12.22 0.67
C SER A 50 7.95 -10.82 1.27
N SER A 51 8.17 -9.76 0.48
CA SER A 51 7.99 -8.36 0.89
C SER A 51 7.48 -7.49 -0.27
N GLU A 52 6.95 -6.32 0.08
CA GLU A 52 6.53 -5.27 -0.87
C GLU A 52 7.71 -4.35 -1.25
N ASP A 53 8.94 -4.77 -1.00
CA ASP A 53 10.11 -3.99 -1.36
C ASP A 53 10.27 -3.94 -2.87
N THR A 54 10.69 -2.78 -3.37
CA THR A 54 10.87 -2.56 -4.82
C THR A 54 11.66 -3.67 -5.51
N PRO A 55 12.85 -4.12 -5.02
CA PRO A 55 13.61 -5.17 -5.70
C PRO A 55 12.83 -6.49 -5.82
N VAL A 56 12.11 -6.89 -4.77
CA VAL A 56 11.32 -8.13 -4.75
C VAL A 56 10.18 -8.07 -5.76
N MET A 57 9.47 -6.94 -5.83
CA MET A 57 8.40 -6.75 -6.82
C MET A 57 8.92 -6.75 -8.25
N ILE A 58 10.10 -6.17 -8.48
CA ILE A 58 10.71 -6.06 -9.81
C ILE A 58 11.22 -7.41 -10.29
N ASP A 59 11.85 -8.20 -9.41
CA ASP A 59 12.25 -9.57 -9.70
C ASP A 59 11.05 -10.48 -10.01
N ALA A 60 9.97 -10.35 -9.25
CA ALA A 60 8.71 -11.06 -9.52
C ALA A 60 8.14 -10.70 -10.91
N LEU A 61 8.15 -9.42 -11.28
CA LEU A 61 7.71 -8.99 -12.62
C LEU A 61 8.62 -9.54 -13.73
N ALA A 62 9.93 -9.42 -13.57
CA ALA A 62 10.91 -9.81 -14.58
C ALA A 62 10.97 -11.33 -14.80
N SER A 63 10.77 -12.11 -13.73
CA SER A 63 10.80 -13.58 -13.79
C SER A 63 9.52 -14.20 -14.34
N ARG A 64 8.38 -13.48 -14.30
CA ARG A 64 7.07 -14.02 -14.72
C ARG A 64 6.52 -13.45 -16.00
N LEU A 65 6.86 -12.21 -16.35
CA LEU A 65 6.41 -11.58 -17.58
C LEU A 65 7.47 -11.72 -18.66
N SER A 66 7.06 -12.07 -19.88
CA SER A 66 7.99 -12.15 -21.01
C SER A 66 8.56 -10.77 -21.35
N ALA A 67 9.78 -10.73 -21.89
CA ALA A 67 10.41 -9.50 -22.34
C ALA A 67 9.51 -8.71 -23.32
N ARG A 68 8.81 -9.41 -24.22
CA ARG A 68 7.84 -8.81 -25.14
C ARG A 68 6.68 -8.14 -24.41
N ALA A 69 6.16 -8.75 -23.34
CA ALA A 69 5.09 -8.15 -22.54
C ALA A 69 5.59 -6.89 -21.81
N LEU A 70 6.77 -6.96 -21.20
CA LEU A 70 7.38 -5.83 -20.49
C LEU A 70 7.71 -4.65 -21.42
N GLN A 71 8.17 -4.93 -22.65
CA GLN A 71 8.39 -3.91 -23.69
C GLN A 71 7.10 -3.16 -24.09
N GLN A 72 5.92 -3.74 -23.90
CA GLN A 72 4.65 -3.07 -24.22
C GLN A 72 4.16 -2.13 -23.11
N VAL A 73 4.79 -2.18 -21.92
CA VAL A 73 4.37 -1.38 -20.77
C VAL A 73 4.84 0.06 -20.93
N ARG A 74 3.90 0.95 -21.25
CA ARG A 74 4.12 2.41 -21.31
C ARG A 74 3.72 3.18 -20.05
N TYR A 75 2.81 2.61 -19.26
CA TYR A 75 2.23 3.26 -18.10
C TYR A 75 2.12 2.25 -16.98
N PHE A 76 2.51 2.66 -15.78
CA PHE A 76 2.56 1.82 -14.59
C PHE A 76 1.89 2.55 -13.43
N SER A 77 0.89 1.96 -12.81
CA SER A 77 0.18 2.56 -11.66
C SER A 77 0.37 1.69 -10.41
N VAL A 78 0.68 2.33 -9.28
CA VAL A 78 0.99 1.67 -7.99
C VAL A 78 0.47 2.46 -6.80
N ASP A 79 0.34 1.83 -5.64
CA ASP A 79 -0.15 2.47 -4.40
C ASP A 79 0.92 3.28 -3.65
N ASN A 80 2.21 2.99 -3.89
CA ASN A 80 3.30 3.69 -3.23
C ASN A 80 4.52 3.88 -4.16
N PRO A 81 4.43 4.77 -5.15
CA PRO A 81 5.53 5.04 -6.07
C PRO A 81 6.68 5.74 -5.34
N SER A 82 7.89 5.51 -5.85
CA SER A 82 9.11 6.15 -5.38
C SER A 82 10.09 6.33 -6.54
N ALA A 83 11.09 7.21 -6.37
CA ALA A 83 12.17 7.36 -7.34
C ALA A 83 12.91 6.03 -7.58
N LYS A 84 13.13 5.26 -6.51
CA LYS A 84 13.70 3.91 -6.59
C LYS A 84 12.86 3.00 -7.48
N MET A 85 11.54 2.97 -7.26
CA MET A 85 10.63 2.17 -8.07
C MET A 85 10.60 2.61 -9.53
N TRP A 86 10.57 3.91 -9.81
CA TRP A 86 10.67 4.43 -11.16
C TRP A 86 11.92 3.90 -11.89
N ARG A 87 13.09 4.03 -11.27
CA ARG A 87 14.36 3.57 -11.86
C ARG A 87 14.35 2.06 -12.10
N CYS A 88 13.90 1.26 -11.14
CA CYS A 88 13.85 -0.20 -11.28
C CYS A 88 12.82 -0.67 -12.32
N VAL A 89 11.61 -0.08 -12.36
CA VAL A 89 10.61 -0.46 -13.38
C VAL A 89 11.12 -0.12 -14.78
N ARG A 90 11.82 1.02 -14.96
CA ARG A 90 12.41 1.37 -16.27
C ARG A 90 13.46 0.39 -16.77
N GLN A 91 14.17 -0.30 -15.88
CA GLN A 91 15.16 -1.32 -16.27
C GLN A 91 14.49 -2.52 -16.95
N ILE A 92 13.29 -2.90 -16.49
CA ILE A 92 12.56 -4.06 -17.03
C ILE A 92 11.53 -3.66 -18.10
N CYS A 93 11.00 -2.43 -18.04
CA CYS A 93 10.03 -1.88 -18.99
C CYS A 93 10.69 -0.71 -19.77
N PRO A 94 11.41 -0.99 -20.88
CA PRO A 94 12.19 0.05 -21.58
C PRO A 94 11.34 1.18 -22.18
N ASN A 95 10.07 0.91 -22.51
CA ASN A 95 9.14 1.88 -23.08
C ASN A 95 8.26 2.59 -22.04
N LEU A 96 8.63 2.54 -20.75
CA LEU A 96 7.87 3.19 -19.68
C LEU A 96 7.94 4.72 -19.81
N HIS A 97 6.77 5.35 -19.93
CA HIS A 97 6.61 6.80 -19.97
C HIS A 97 6.21 7.39 -18.61
N VAL A 98 5.33 6.71 -17.86
CA VAL A 98 4.78 7.25 -16.60
C VAL A 98 4.63 6.18 -15.53
N LEU A 99 5.08 6.49 -14.32
CA LEU A 99 4.71 5.81 -13.07
C LEU A 99 3.77 6.72 -12.28
N ALA A 100 2.61 6.24 -11.89
CA ALA A 100 1.56 7.04 -11.25
C ALA A 100 1.08 6.42 -9.92
N LEU A 101 0.69 7.27 -8.97
CA LEU A 101 0.09 6.86 -7.70
C LEU A 101 -1.41 6.63 -7.87
N ASP A 102 -1.94 5.45 -7.55
CA ASP A 102 -3.39 5.21 -7.71
C ASP A 102 -4.26 6.15 -6.83
N PRO A 103 -5.13 6.97 -7.44
CA PRO A 103 -6.04 7.85 -6.70
C PRO A 103 -7.03 7.11 -5.79
N VAL A 104 -7.33 5.83 -6.05
CA VAL A 104 -8.37 5.10 -5.31
C VAL A 104 -7.87 4.59 -3.95
N HIS A 105 -6.57 4.36 -3.80
CA HIS A 105 -5.99 3.77 -2.60
C HIS A 105 -6.14 4.65 -1.34
N LEU A 106 -6.10 5.98 -1.47
CA LEU A 106 -6.27 6.89 -0.34
C LEU A 106 -7.67 6.79 0.30
N PRO A 107 -8.79 6.95 -0.45
CA PRO A 107 -10.11 6.73 0.10
C PRO A 107 -10.30 5.34 0.72
N MET A 108 -9.77 4.29 0.08
CA MET A 108 -9.84 2.93 0.61
C MET A 108 -9.15 2.80 1.97
N THR A 109 -7.96 3.40 2.11
CA THR A 109 -7.23 3.45 3.38
C THR A 109 -8.03 4.21 4.45
N CYS A 110 -8.67 5.32 4.09
CA CYS A 110 -9.52 6.08 5.01
C CYS A 110 -10.76 5.27 5.46
N GLU A 111 -11.35 4.47 4.57
CA GLU A 111 -12.51 3.61 4.88
C GLU A 111 -12.18 2.54 5.93
N TYR A 112 -10.91 2.18 6.12
CA TYR A 112 -10.50 1.26 7.21
C TYR A 112 -10.85 1.81 8.59
N ALA A 113 -10.86 3.13 8.79
CA ALA A 113 -11.30 3.75 10.05
C ALA A 113 -12.80 3.56 10.34
N SER A 114 -13.59 3.16 9.33
CA SER A 114 -15.03 2.95 9.44
C SER A 114 -15.43 1.52 9.09
N SER A 115 -14.55 0.56 9.39
CA SER A 115 -14.76 -0.87 9.11
C SER A 115 -15.06 -1.15 7.64
N ARG A 116 -14.32 -0.49 6.73
CA ARG A 116 -14.48 -0.59 5.27
C ARG A 116 -15.82 -0.08 4.73
N ARG A 117 -16.58 0.69 5.52
CA ARG A 117 -17.82 1.32 5.05
C ARG A 117 -17.54 2.70 4.45
N ARG A 118 -18.23 2.99 3.34
CA ARG A 118 -18.28 4.33 2.75
C ARG A 118 -19.14 5.24 3.63
N THR A 119 -18.55 6.32 4.10
CA THR A 119 -19.16 7.38 4.90
C THR A 119 -19.43 8.63 4.04
N ALA A 120 -20.00 9.68 4.61
CA ALA A 120 -20.13 10.96 3.91
C ALA A 120 -18.75 11.53 3.56
N CYS A 121 -17.81 11.55 4.52
CA CYS A 121 -16.43 11.97 4.31
C CYS A 121 -15.73 11.21 3.18
N THR A 122 -15.76 9.87 3.22
CA THR A 122 -15.04 9.06 2.22
C THR A 122 -15.72 9.08 0.84
N ARG A 123 -17.03 9.31 0.76
CA ARG A 123 -17.72 9.60 -0.52
C ARG A 123 -17.27 10.93 -1.12
N ALA A 124 -17.21 11.99 -0.31
CA ALA A 124 -16.67 13.28 -0.75
C ALA A 124 -15.21 13.15 -1.20
N LEU A 125 -14.38 12.44 -0.42
CA LEU A 125 -12.99 12.14 -0.79
C LEU A 125 -12.89 11.40 -2.11
N ARG A 126 -13.74 10.40 -2.39
CA ARG A 126 -13.77 9.72 -3.70
C ARG A 126 -14.12 10.68 -4.84
N GLY A 127 -15.04 11.61 -4.63
CA GLY A 127 -15.35 12.66 -5.61
C GLY A 127 -14.14 13.57 -5.87
N ILE A 128 -13.39 13.94 -4.83
CA ILE A 128 -12.13 14.70 -4.97
C ILE A 128 -11.10 13.88 -5.75
N MET A 129 -10.89 12.61 -5.39
CA MET A 129 -9.91 11.75 -6.06
C MET A 129 -10.27 11.45 -7.52
N GLN A 130 -11.56 11.47 -7.88
CA GLN A 130 -12.01 11.27 -9.25
C GLN A 130 -11.51 12.37 -10.20
N LYS A 131 -11.21 13.58 -9.70
CA LYS A 131 -10.58 14.62 -10.51
C LYS A 131 -9.19 14.21 -11.02
N PHE A 132 -8.45 13.34 -10.32
CA PHE A 132 -7.19 12.78 -10.84
C PHE A 132 -7.38 11.75 -11.97
N THR A 133 -8.60 11.27 -12.17
CA THR A 133 -8.95 10.33 -13.24
C THR A 133 -9.75 10.95 -14.37
N ALA A 134 -10.19 12.19 -14.21
CA ALA A 134 -10.84 12.98 -15.23
C ALA A 134 -9.92 13.25 -16.43
N ARG A 135 -10.52 13.34 -17.62
CA ARG A 135 -9.88 13.81 -18.84
C ARG A 135 -10.62 15.05 -19.31
N SER A 136 -9.89 16.09 -19.70
CA SER A 136 -10.46 17.22 -20.44
C SER A 136 -10.02 17.17 -21.90
N SER A 137 -10.92 17.52 -22.82
CA SER A 137 -10.58 17.77 -24.22
C SER A 137 -9.91 19.13 -24.43
N SER A 138 -9.98 20.03 -23.44
CA SER A 138 -9.41 21.38 -23.50
C SER A 138 -7.92 21.46 -23.19
N CYS A 139 -7.26 20.33 -22.88
CA CYS A 139 -5.87 20.30 -22.48
C CYS A 139 -5.15 19.02 -22.90
N ASP A 140 -3.83 18.98 -22.71
CA ASP A 140 -2.99 17.84 -23.02
C ASP A 140 -2.09 17.45 -21.85
N ALA A 141 -1.24 16.45 -22.07
CA ALA A 141 -0.36 15.94 -21.02
C ALA A 141 0.69 16.95 -20.53
N SER A 142 1.00 17.99 -21.31
CA SER A 142 2.00 19.02 -21.00
C SER A 142 1.48 20.09 -20.05
N THR A 143 0.15 20.20 -19.88
CA THR A 143 -0.50 21.21 -19.03
C THR A 143 0.00 21.21 -17.59
N TRP A 144 0.35 20.03 -17.04
CA TRP A 144 0.87 19.89 -15.68
C TRP A 144 2.40 19.87 -15.62
N GLY A 145 3.09 20.25 -16.70
CA GLY A 145 4.54 20.14 -16.83
C GLY A 145 5.03 18.70 -17.01
N PRO A 146 6.35 18.46 -16.92
CA PRO A 146 6.95 17.17 -17.23
C PRO A 146 6.51 16.06 -16.27
N VAL A 147 6.61 14.81 -16.72
CA VAL A 147 6.34 13.63 -15.89
C VAL A 147 7.27 13.62 -14.68
N PHE A 148 6.69 13.48 -13.50
CA PHE A 148 7.44 13.41 -12.26
C PHE A 148 8.08 12.02 -12.10
N THR A 149 9.38 11.99 -11.82
CA THR A 149 10.16 10.75 -11.71
C THR A 149 10.59 10.43 -10.27
N GLY A 150 10.15 11.24 -9.30
CA GLY A 150 10.50 11.11 -7.89
C GLY A 150 11.59 12.06 -7.40
N GLU A 151 12.06 12.97 -8.25
CA GLU A 151 13.13 13.93 -7.95
C GLU A 151 12.72 15.35 -8.34
N ASN A 152 13.38 16.36 -7.75
CA ASN A 152 13.22 17.77 -8.10
C ASN A 152 11.78 18.29 -7.97
N THR A 153 11.06 17.85 -6.94
CA THR A 153 9.72 18.38 -6.64
C THR A 153 9.81 19.87 -6.31
N ARG A 154 8.96 20.70 -6.94
CA ARG A 154 8.87 22.12 -6.60
C ARG A 154 8.42 22.31 -5.15
N ALA A 155 9.04 23.26 -4.45
CA ALA A 155 8.63 23.69 -3.13
C ALA A 155 7.17 24.18 -3.12
N PHE A 156 6.56 24.20 -1.95
CA PHE A 156 5.22 24.79 -1.79
C PHE A 156 5.28 26.30 -1.99
N THR A 157 4.25 26.83 -2.65
CA THR A 157 3.91 28.24 -2.54
C THR A 157 3.33 28.53 -1.16
N ARG A 158 3.31 29.80 -0.76
CA ARG A 158 2.71 30.23 0.52
C ARG A 158 1.25 29.80 0.65
N GLU A 159 0.49 29.84 -0.45
CA GLU A 159 -0.92 29.44 -0.44
C GLU A 159 -1.09 27.93 -0.24
N GLU A 160 -0.23 27.13 -0.86
CA GLU A 160 -0.26 25.67 -0.71
C GLU A 160 0.15 25.26 0.70
N GLU A 161 1.16 25.91 1.28
CA GLU A 161 1.58 25.70 2.66
C GLU A 161 0.45 26.06 3.63
N ARG A 162 -0.20 27.22 3.44
CA ARG A 162 -1.37 27.62 4.23
C ARG A 162 -2.51 26.63 4.13
N ALA A 163 -2.87 26.20 2.92
CA ALA A 163 -3.93 25.22 2.72
C ALA A 163 -3.58 23.86 3.34
N ARG A 164 -2.29 23.48 3.34
CA ARG A 164 -1.82 22.24 3.95
C ARG A 164 -1.88 22.30 5.48
N LEU A 165 -1.54 23.44 6.09
CA LEU A 165 -1.76 23.68 7.53
C LEU A 165 -3.25 23.56 7.89
N GLN A 166 -4.14 24.06 7.03
CA GLN A 166 -5.59 23.93 7.21
C GLN A 166 -6.10 22.49 7.21
N ILE A 167 -5.36 21.53 6.64
CA ILE A 167 -5.67 20.10 6.76
C ILE A 167 -5.38 19.61 8.18
N GLU A 168 -4.25 20.04 8.75
CA GLU A 168 -3.75 19.58 10.04
C GLU A 168 -4.56 20.13 11.22
N ASP A 169 -4.84 21.44 11.21
CA ASP A 169 -5.60 22.11 12.27
C ASP A 169 -7.14 22.11 12.02
N ARG A 170 -7.56 21.71 10.81
CA ARG A 170 -8.96 21.74 10.35
C ARG A 170 -9.58 23.14 10.46
N SER A 171 -8.80 24.19 10.22
CA SER A 171 -9.17 25.60 10.47
C SER A 171 -9.85 26.30 9.30
N MET A 172 -10.00 25.66 8.13
CA MET A 172 -10.75 26.26 7.02
C MET A 172 -12.19 26.57 7.44
N SER A 173 -12.65 27.81 7.21
CA SER A 173 -14.02 28.21 7.56
C SER A 173 -15.06 27.31 6.88
N LEU A 174 -16.09 26.89 7.63
CA LEU A 174 -17.13 25.99 7.11
C LEU A 174 -17.85 26.57 5.88
N LYS A 175 -18.05 27.90 5.81
CA LYS A 175 -18.63 28.56 4.63
C LYS A 175 -17.78 28.31 3.38
N THR A 176 -16.47 28.47 3.49
CA THR A 176 -15.53 28.26 2.38
C THR A 176 -15.40 26.78 2.04
N ALA A 177 -15.27 25.93 3.06
CA ALA A 177 -15.10 24.49 2.88
C ALA A 177 -16.33 23.86 2.20
N ASN A 178 -17.55 24.19 2.65
CA ASN A 178 -18.78 23.71 2.00
C ASN A 178 -18.90 24.22 0.56
N LYS A 179 -18.53 25.48 0.29
CA LYS A 179 -18.52 26.00 -1.08
C LYS A 179 -17.58 25.19 -1.98
N ILE A 180 -16.35 24.94 -1.53
CA ILE A 180 -15.37 24.13 -2.29
C ILE A 180 -15.89 22.72 -2.57
N LEU A 181 -16.51 22.06 -1.59
CA LEU A 181 -17.04 20.70 -1.79
C LEU A 181 -18.31 20.67 -2.64
N HIS A 182 -19.15 21.71 -2.57
CA HIS A 182 -20.35 21.86 -3.39
C HIS A 182 -20.02 22.15 -4.85
N ASP A 183 -19.07 23.04 -5.10
CA ASP A 183 -18.64 23.47 -6.43
C ASP A 183 -17.68 22.46 -7.09
N LEU A 184 -17.31 21.39 -6.38
CA LEU A 184 -16.43 20.34 -6.88
C LEU A 184 -17.08 19.61 -8.06
N ASN A 185 -16.51 19.75 -9.25
CA ASN A 185 -16.86 18.95 -10.42
C ASN A 185 -15.91 17.75 -10.57
N PRO A 186 -16.34 16.49 -10.30
CA PRO A 186 -15.51 15.31 -10.46
C PRO A 186 -15.19 14.95 -11.92
N GLY A 187 -15.94 15.50 -12.88
CA GLY A 187 -15.75 15.28 -14.32
C GLY A 187 -14.59 16.09 -14.91
N GLU A 188 -14.07 17.07 -14.18
CA GLU A 188 -12.96 17.90 -14.62
C GLU A 188 -11.68 17.60 -13.84
N PRO A 189 -10.49 17.73 -14.46
CA PRO A 189 -9.23 17.51 -13.76
C PRO A 189 -8.97 18.60 -12.70
N PHE A 190 -7.98 18.35 -11.84
CA PHE A 190 -7.33 19.44 -11.13
C PHE A 190 -6.39 20.16 -12.09
N TRP A 191 -6.48 21.48 -12.15
CA TRP A 191 -5.58 22.30 -12.96
C TRP A 191 -4.33 22.64 -12.18
N GLU A 192 -4.50 22.92 -10.89
CA GLU A 192 -3.40 23.33 -10.02
C GLU A 192 -3.31 22.48 -8.76
N ARG A 193 -2.08 22.36 -8.25
CA ARG A 193 -1.82 21.66 -6.97
C ARG A 193 -2.56 22.30 -5.79
N ILE A 194 -2.75 23.62 -5.81
CA ILE A 194 -3.48 24.32 -4.74
C ILE A 194 -4.95 23.90 -4.66
N GLU A 195 -5.62 23.66 -5.80
CA GLU A 195 -7.02 23.21 -5.83
C GLU A 195 -7.18 21.87 -5.12
N TRP A 196 -6.25 20.95 -5.38
CA TRP A 196 -6.19 19.66 -4.71
C TRP A 196 -6.00 19.80 -3.19
N ILE A 197 -5.01 20.59 -2.77
CA ILE A 197 -4.71 20.77 -1.33
C ILE A 197 -5.88 21.46 -0.62
N ARG A 198 -6.49 22.48 -1.24
CA ARG A 198 -7.69 23.16 -0.72
C ARG A 198 -8.89 22.22 -0.61
N SER A 199 -9.08 21.32 -1.56
CA SER A 199 -10.16 20.32 -1.51
C SER A 199 -10.00 19.38 -0.31
N LEU A 200 -8.76 18.96 0.00
CA LEU A 200 -8.48 18.18 1.21
C LEU A 200 -8.69 18.97 2.50
N ALA A 201 -8.29 20.24 2.54
CA ALA A 201 -8.52 21.10 3.70
C ALA A 201 -10.02 21.33 3.94
N ALA A 202 -10.80 21.52 2.87
CA ALA A 202 -12.25 21.62 2.92
C ALA A 202 -12.89 20.34 3.48
N LEU A 203 -12.46 19.18 2.99
CA LEU A 203 -12.90 17.88 3.50
C LEU A 203 -12.61 17.73 5.01
N ALA A 204 -11.38 18.07 5.44
CA ALA A 204 -10.96 17.97 6.83
C ALA A 204 -11.75 18.91 7.76
N ALA A 205 -12.12 20.10 7.28
CA ALA A 205 -12.95 21.05 8.02
C ALA A 205 -14.42 20.60 8.14
N VAL A 206 -15.03 20.14 7.04
CA VAL A 206 -16.46 19.74 7.03
C VAL A 206 -16.68 18.45 7.83
N TYR A 207 -15.79 17.47 7.69
CA TYR A 207 -15.94 16.15 8.32
C TYR A 207 -15.01 15.96 9.53
N ARG A 208 -14.83 17.00 10.35
CA ARG A 208 -13.86 17.05 11.46
C ARG A 208 -13.88 15.80 12.35
N ALA A 209 -15.07 15.38 12.79
CA ALA A 209 -15.24 14.21 13.66
C ALA A 209 -14.85 12.89 12.96
N GLU A 210 -15.08 12.76 11.66
CA GLU A 210 -14.67 11.58 10.91
C GLU A 210 -13.16 11.56 10.70
N VAL A 211 -12.56 12.71 10.36
CA VAL A 211 -11.13 12.76 10.03
C VAL A 211 -10.22 12.59 11.24
N GLU A 212 -10.76 12.68 12.47
CA GLU A 212 -10.05 12.38 13.71
C GLU A 212 -9.99 10.88 14.03
N ARG A 213 -10.75 10.03 13.32
CA ARG A 213 -10.68 8.58 13.51
C ARG A 213 -9.35 8.01 13.05
N ILE A 214 -8.90 6.97 13.73
CA ILE A 214 -7.67 6.25 13.42
C ILE A 214 -7.94 5.19 12.35
N CYS A 215 -7.15 5.21 11.29
CA CYS A 215 -7.11 4.14 10.30
C CYS A 215 -6.27 2.96 10.83
N PRO A 216 -6.86 1.78 11.07
CA PRO A 216 -6.11 0.59 11.42
C PRO A 216 -5.22 0.17 10.24
N GLY A 217 -3.98 -0.24 10.53
CA GLY A 217 -2.95 -0.50 9.52
C GLY A 217 -1.88 0.59 9.58
N PRO A 218 -2.10 1.78 8.98
CA PRO A 218 -1.18 2.91 9.12
C PRO A 218 -1.04 3.41 10.57
N ASN A 219 -2.06 3.18 11.41
CA ASN A 219 -2.15 3.67 12.79
C ASN A 219 -2.03 5.20 12.88
N ARG A 220 -2.73 5.89 11.98
CA ARG A 220 -2.75 7.35 11.84
C ARG A 220 -4.17 7.85 11.72
N LYS A 221 -4.42 9.09 12.15
CA LYS A 221 -5.72 9.73 11.95
C LYS A 221 -5.91 10.05 10.48
N ILE A 222 -7.16 10.07 10.01
CA ILE A 222 -7.45 10.35 8.60
C ILE A 222 -6.87 11.70 8.18
N TYR A 223 -6.99 12.78 8.97
CA TYR A 223 -6.43 14.08 8.57
C TYR A 223 -4.90 14.03 8.37
N GLU A 224 -4.19 13.18 9.12
CA GLU A 224 -2.75 12.98 8.96
C GLU A 224 -2.44 12.27 7.64
N LEU A 225 -3.29 11.33 7.23
CA LEU A 225 -3.21 10.68 5.92
C LEU A 225 -3.46 11.69 4.79
N LEU A 226 -4.47 12.56 4.93
CA LEU A 226 -4.74 13.64 3.98
C LEU A 226 -3.55 14.61 3.90
N HIS A 227 -2.96 14.98 5.04
CA HIS A 227 -1.81 15.87 5.11
C HIS A 227 -0.56 15.25 4.44
N THR A 228 -0.36 13.93 4.56
CA THR A 228 0.67 13.19 3.83
C THR A 228 0.34 13.08 2.34
N ALA A 229 -0.92 12.88 1.96
CA ALA A 229 -1.36 12.88 0.56
C ALA A 229 -1.10 14.24 -0.12
N ALA A 230 -1.23 15.33 0.64
CA ALA A 230 -0.91 16.69 0.21
C ALA A 230 0.59 17.03 0.21
N ALA A 231 1.49 16.10 0.60
CA ALA A 231 2.93 16.35 0.51
C ALA A 231 3.35 16.62 -0.95
N ALA A 232 4.30 17.52 -1.16
CA ALA A 232 4.65 17.98 -2.50
C ALA A 232 5.04 16.82 -3.45
N PRO A 233 5.94 15.88 -3.08
CA PRO A 233 6.31 14.77 -3.97
C PRO A 233 5.15 13.80 -4.20
N ARG A 234 4.32 13.56 -3.16
CA ARG A 234 3.17 12.65 -3.26
C ARG A 234 2.08 13.20 -4.18
N THR A 235 1.90 14.52 -4.16
CA THR A 235 0.99 15.20 -5.08
C THR A 235 1.44 15.06 -6.53
N GLU A 236 2.74 15.23 -6.82
CA GLU A 236 3.24 15.06 -8.19
C GLU A 236 3.02 13.63 -8.73
N TRP A 237 3.11 12.61 -7.87
CA TRP A 237 2.73 11.24 -8.24
C TRP A 237 1.25 11.06 -8.56
N TYR A 238 0.34 11.81 -7.91
CA TYR A 238 -1.07 11.84 -8.31
C TYR A 238 -1.25 12.55 -9.65
N PHE A 239 -0.58 13.69 -9.85
CA PHE A 239 -0.61 14.47 -11.11
C PHE A 239 -0.05 13.67 -12.29
N ASN A 240 0.82 12.69 -12.06
CA ASN A 240 1.21 11.73 -13.09
C ASN A 240 0.02 10.94 -13.66
N ASN A 241 -1.08 10.73 -12.92
CA ASN A 241 -2.29 10.14 -13.52
C ASN A 241 -2.94 11.07 -14.53
N LEU A 242 -2.99 12.38 -14.24
CA LEU A 242 -3.50 13.37 -15.18
C LEU A 242 -2.67 13.35 -16.45
N ARG A 243 -1.33 13.47 -16.32
CA ARG A 243 -0.40 13.37 -17.45
C ARG A 243 -0.62 12.08 -18.24
N MET A 244 -0.59 10.92 -17.57
CA MET A 244 -0.82 9.61 -18.18
C MET A 244 -2.14 9.54 -18.97
N ARG A 245 -3.25 9.99 -18.38
CA ARG A 245 -4.57 9.92 -19.01
C ARG A 245 -4.69 10.82 -20.23
N HIS A 246 -3.98 11.94 -20.26
CA HIS A 246 -3.94 12.82 -21.42
C HIS A 246 -2.93 12.36 -22.48
N MET A 247 -1.95 11.50 -22.13
CA MET A 247 -1.09 10.80 -23.10
C MET A 247 -1.75 9.56 -23.74
N ILE A 248 -2.83 9.05 -23.16
CA ILE A 248 -3.58 7.91 -23.69
C ILE A 248 -4.64 8.43 -24.65
N ALA A 249 -4.73 7.80 -25.84
CA ALA A 249 -5.80 8.06 -26.79
C ALA A 249 -7.17 7.79 -26.17
N GLU A 250 -8.13 8.68 -26.41
CA GLU A 250 -9.44 8.67 -25.76
C GLU A 250 -10.18 7.32 -25.89
N ALA A 251 -10.18 6.73 -27.09
CA ALA A 251 -10.77 5.41 -27.35
C ALA A 251 -10.19 4.26 -26.50
N ARG A 252 -9.03 4.46 -25.86
CA ARG A 252 -8.39 3.46 -24.98
C ARG A 252 -8.61 3.72 -23.50
N LEU A 253 -9.20 4.87 -23.12
CA LEU A 253 -9.42 5.21 -21.72
C LEU A 253 -10.54 4.39 -21.09
N SER A 254 -11.57 4.04 -21.87
CA SER A 254 -12.68 3.18 -21.44
C SER A 254 -12.23 1.77 -21.01
N LEU A 255 -11.06 1.33 -21.49
CA LEU A 255 -10.47 0.05 -21.12
C LEU A 255 -9.77 0.10 -19.76
N LEU A 256 -9.35 1.29 -19.31
CA LEU A 256 -8.53 1.40 -18.11
C LEU A 256 -9.26 0.91 -16.86
N PRO A 257 -8.59 0.11 -16.01
CA PRO A 257 -9.18 -0.32 -14.75
C PRO A 257 -9.40 0.86 -13.80
N VAL A 258 -10.40 0.73 -12.92
CA VAL A 258 -10.73 1.71 -11.87
C VAL A 258 -9.75 1.57 -10.69
N GLY A 259 -8.50 1.94 -10.93
CA GLY A 259 -7.42 1.82 -9.94
C GLY A 259 -7.22 0.40 -9.42
N THR A 260 -6.55 0.27 -8.29
CA THR A 260 -6.21 -1.00 -7.60
C THR A 260 -7.40 -1.63 -6.88
N THR A 261 -8.59 -1.01 -6.92
CA THR A 261 -9.84 -1.56 -6.35
C THR A 261 -10.11 -3.01 -6.75
N SER A 262 -9.89 -3.33 -8.03
CA SER A 262 -10.13 -4.68 -8.56
C SER A 262 -9.07 -5.70 -8.11
N ILE A 263 -7.87 -5.23 -7.75
CA ILE A 263 -6.81 -6.04 -7.16
C ILE A 263 -7.17 -6.38 -5.72
N GLU A 264 -7.64 -5.41 -4.95
CA GLU A 264 -8.07 -5.59 -3.56
C GLU A 264 -9.31 -6.50 -3.45
N ALA A 265 -10.26 -6.38 -4.39
CA ALA A 265 -11.38 -7.33 -4.48
C ALA A 265 -10.89 -8.77 -4.73
N LEU A 266 -9.91 -8.96 -5.62
CA LEU A 266 -9.29 -10.26 -5.87
C LEU A 266 -8.54 -10.79 -4.64
N HIS A 267 -7.84 -9.92 -3.90
CA HIS A 267 -7.20 -10.29 -2.64
C HIS A 267 -8.22 -10.69 -1.58
N HIS A 268 -9.37 -10.01 -1.51
CA HIS A 268 -10.46 -10.40 -0.63
C HIS A 268 -11.06 -11.76 -1.01
N GLU A 269 -11.32 -12.01 -2.29
CA GLU A 269 -11.80 -13.29 -2.80
C GLU A 269 -10.83 -14.42 -2.43
N GLY A 270 -9.53 -14.24 -2.68
CA GLY A 270 -8.50 -15.23 -2.34
C GLY A 270 -8.33 -15.47 -0.84
N ASN A 271 -8.62 -14.48 0.01
CA ASN A 271 -8.57 -14.60 1.47
C ASN A 271 -9.88 -15.09 2.09
N THR A 272 -10.97 -15.14 1.33
CA THR A 272 -12.23 -15.70 1.83
C THR A 272 -12.10 -17.22 1.77
N PRO A 273 -12.12 -17.94 2.91
CA PRO A 273 -12.14 -19.39 2.88
C PRO A 273 -13.37 -19.82 2.08
N SER A 274 -13.16 -20.50 0.95
CA SER A 274 -14.27 -21.04 0.19
C SER A 274 -15.09 -21.93 1.11
N LYS A 275 -16.39 -21.65 1.26
CA LYS A 275 -17.33 -22.61 1.88
C LYS A 275 -17.44 -23.90 1.07
N ALA A 276 -16.93 -23.91 -0.17
CA ALA A 276 -16.57 -25.13 -0.84
C ALA A 276 -15.46 -25.78 -0.01
N GLU A 277 -15.81 -26.83 0.74
CA GLU A 277 -14.87 -27.89 1.07
C GLU A 277 -14.11 -28.21 -0.21
N LEU A 278 -12.93 -27.62 -0.36
CA LEU A 278 -11.92 -28.17 -1.22
C LEU A 278 -11.76 -29.59 -0.67
N ARG A 279 -12.35 -30.57 -1.39
CA ARG A 279 -12.04 -31.99 -1.27
C ARG A 279 -10.57 -32.13 -1.65
N ILE A 280 -9.72 -31.68 -0.74
CA ILE A 280 -8.30 -31.95 -0.74
C ILE A 280 -8.23 -33.46 -0.73
N GLN A 281 -7.67 -34.00 -1.81
CA GLN A 281 -7.71 -35.41 -2.17
C GLN A 281 -7.40 -36.33 -0.97
N PRO A 282 -8.03 -37.52 -0.89
CA PRO A 282 -7.84 -38.47 0.22
C PRO A 282 -6.37 -38.88 0.48
N GLN A 283 -5.44 -38.59 -0.44
CA GLN A 283 -4.00 -38.76 -0.24
C GLN A 283 -3.45 -38.00 0.98
N LEU A 284 -3.95 -36.79 1.26
CA LEU A 284 -3.47 -35.99 2.41
C LEU A 284 -4.00 -36.48 3.76
N ALA A 285 -5.09 -37.26 3.79
CA ALA A 285 -5.55 -37.92 5.00
C ALA A 285 -4.60 -39.06 5.42
N GLY A 286 -4.06 -39.79 4.43
CA GLY A 286 -3.01 -40.80 4.65
C GLY A 286 -1.72 -40.19 5.19
N GLU A 287 -1.28 -39.06 4.62
CA GLU A 287 -0.10 -38.34 5.11
C GLU A 287 -0.30 -37.76 6.52
N ARG A 288 -1.49 -37.26 6.84
CA ARG A 288 -1.86 -36.83 8.21
C ARG A 288 -1.79 -37.97 9.22
N ALA A 289 -2.21 -39.17 8.84
CA ALA A 289 -2.13 -40.35 9.69
C ALA A 289 -0.66 -40.78 9.90
N LEU A 290 0.17 -40.72 8.87
CA LEU A 290 1.60 -41.03 8.93
C LEU A 290 2.37 -40.06 9.84
N VAL A 291 2.11 -38.75 9.74
CA VAL A 291 2.76 -37.75 10.61
C VAL A 291 2.30 -37.88 12.07
N LYS A 292 1.02 -38.19 12.32
CA LYS A 292 0.52 -38.48 13.68
C LYS A 292 1.14 -39.74 14.27
N ALA A 293 1.29 -40.80 13.46
CA ALA A 293 1.90 -42.05 13.87
C ALA A 293 3.41 -41.90 14.15
N ALA A 294 4.12 -41.09 13.36
CA ALA A 294 5.52 -40.75 13.58
C ALA A 294 5.73 -39.95 14.88
N ALA A 295 4.81 -39.05 15.22
CA ALA A 295 4.87 -38.26 16.45
C ALA A 295 4.59 -39.07 17.74
N HIS A 296 4.03 -40.29 17.64
CA HIS A 296 3.69 -41.13 18.79
C HIS A 296 4.65 -42.31 19.01
N LYS A 297 5.62 -42.55 18.11
CA LYS A 297 6.70 -43.51 18.38
C LYS A 297 7.74 -42.87 19.30
N LYS A 298 7.60 -43.09 20.62
CA LYS A 298 8.73 -42.90 21.56
C LYS A 298 9.89 -43.80 21.11
N PRO A 299 11.13 -43.30 21.06
CA PRO A 299 12.28 -44.16 20.81
C PRO A 299 12.45 -45.14 21.97
N ALA A 300 12.63 -46.42 21.63
CA ALA A 300 12.92 -47.49 22.57
C ALA A 300 14.26 -47.22 23.28
N ALA A 301 14.27 -47.43 24.59
CA ALA A 301 15.44 -47.28 25.44
C ALA A 301 16.56 -48.25 25.00
N ALA A 302 17.72 -47.70 24.66
CA ALA A 302 18.96 -48.46 24.56
C ALA A 302 19.91 -47.99 25.68
N ASN A 303 20.25 -48.94 26.54
CA ASN A 303 21.24 -48.84 27.62
C ASN A 303 22.59 -48.31 27.11
N GLN A 304 23.21 -47.36 27.83
CA GLN A 304 24.65 -47.39 28.10
C GLN A 304 25.05 -46.41 29.23
N THR A 305 25.40 -47.03 30.37
CA THR A 305 26.47 -46.70 31.32
C THR A 305 26.79 -45.24 31.70
N THR A 306 26.64 -45.02 33.00
CA THR A 306 27.06 -43.91 33.85
C THR A 306 28.54 -43.51 33.75
N ARG A 307 28.81 -42.21 33.60
CA ARG A 307 29.94 -41.54 34.27
C ARG A 307 29.58 -40.10 34.66
N LYS A 308 29.42 -39.87 35.97
CA LYS A 308 29.16 -38.59 36.61
C LYS A 308 30.28 -37.59 36.33
N ARG A 309 29.95 -36.34 35.94
CA ARG A 309 30.74 -35.16 36.30
C ARG A 309 29.83 -33.98 36.71
N ARG A 310 30.35 -33.25 37.68
CA ARG A 310 29.73 -32.33 38.64
C ARG A 310 29.10 -31.08 38.02
N ILE A 311 28.03 -30.62 38.67
CA ILE A 311 27.41 -29.30 38.54
C ILE A 311 28.31 -28.24 39.18
N THR A 312 28.36 -27.05 38.59
CA THR A 312 28.54 -25.79 39.32
C THR A 312 27.74 -24.68 38.62
N PRO A 313 26.90 -23.91 39.34
CA PRO A 313 26.08 -22.86 38.75
C PRO A 313 26.78 -21.50 38.85
N ASN A 314 26.63 -20.64 37.85
CA ASN A 314 26.88 -19.21 38.03
C ASN A 314 25.80 -18.39 37.32
N THR A 315 24.85 -17.93 38.14
CA THR A 315 24.04 -16.74 37.95
C THR A 315 24.95 -15.51 37.90
N LEU A 316 24.79 -14.65 36.89
CA LEU A 316 25.27 -13.27 36.93
C LEU A 316 24.15 -12.31 36.56
N THR A 317 24.09 -11.24 37.35
CA THR A 317 22.99 -10.31 37.59
C THR A 317 23.06 -9.05 36.72
N ARG A 318 21.86 -8.48 36.52
CA ARG A 318 21.37 -7.12 36.19
C ARG A 318 22.30 -5.88 36.04
N GLU A 319 23.61 -5.96 35.95
CA GLU A 319 24.51 -4.78 35.73
C GLU A 319 25.01 -4.62 34.28
N ASP A 320 24.84 -5.63 33.42
CA ASP A 320 25.31 -5.56 32.02
C ASP A 320 24.45 -4.69 31.09
N ASN A 321 23.33 -4.14 31.57
CA ASN A 321 22.39 -3.36 30.76
C ASN A 321 22.73 -1.87 30.62
N LEU A 322 23.75 -1.34 31.31
CA LEU A 322 24.07 0.10 31.28
C LEU A 322 25.25 0.49 30.37
N ARG A 323 25.88 -0.46 29.67
CA ARG A 323 26.98 -0.16 28.72
C ARG A 323 26.56 -0.05 27.25
N ARG A 324 25.29 -0.27 26.90
CA ARG A 324 24.79 -0.17 25.50
C ARG A 324 24.17 1.18 25.10
N ALA A 325 23.98 2.12 26.03
CA ALA A 325 23.50 3.45 25.72
C ALA A 325 24.68 4.45 25.66
N GLY A 326 25.25 4.63 24.46
CA GLY A 326 26.43 5.48 24.22
C GLY A 326 26.21 6.97 24.49
N VAL A 327 26.22 7.37 25.76
CA VAL A 327 26.27 8.77 26.19
C VAL A 327 27.74 9.17 26.42
N ARG A 328 28.28 10.02 25.53
CA ARG A 328 29.60 10.65 25.69
C ARG A 328 29.58 11.64 26.86
N GLY A 329 30.34 11.35 27.91
CA GLY A 329 30.63 12.29 29.01
C GLY A 329 31.97 13.01 28.80
N ARG A 330 31.96 14.33 28.98
CA ARG A 330 33.08 15.29 28.84
C ARG A 330 34.23 15.00 29.83
N LYS A 331 35.47 15.33 29.42
CA LYS A 331 36.63 15.46 30.31
C LYS A 331 36.50 16.72 31.19
N PRO A 332 36.98 16.71 32.44
CA PRO A 332 37.55 17.88 33.07
C PRO A 332 39.08 17.83 33.10
N VAL A 333 39.61 19.05 33.08
CA VAL A 333 41.00 19.49 33.13
C VAL A 333 41.55 19.31 34.55
N VAL A 334 42.82 18.90 34.64
CA VAL A 334 43.80 19.45 35.60
C VAL A 334 45.06 19.74 34.81
#